data_AF-A0A075APQ8-F1
#
_entry.id   AF-A0A075APQ8-F1
#
_cell.length_a   1.000
_cell.length_b   1.000
_cell.length_c   1.000
_cell.angle_alpha   90.00
_cell.angle_beta   90.00
_cell.angle_gamma   90.00
#
_symmetry.space_group_name_H-M   'P 1'
#
loop_
_entity.id
_entity.type
_entity.pdbx_description
1 polymer ?
#
loop_
_entity_poly.entity_id
_entity_poly.type
_entity_poly.pdbx_seq_one_letter_code
_entity_poly.pdbx_strand_id
1 'polypeptide(L)'
;MTLFKDRKRIEYLFNDVQSAWNELLVNVTLEMADHSSKQAKIASGNIAKIALAAGHPDWEILDQSQAEQFCVQGDKFLFGYGVKQSYETAFKRYLAAAKFGYSEAANMVATMFENGLGREPDLPSAIYWYREAGNKGHADACNHLGRLYETGKGVQLDLAKATEWYIQA
;
A
#
# COMPACT_ATOMS: atom_id res chain seq x y z
N MET A 1 -40.13 -13.33 -21.41
CA MET A 1 -40.12 -11.98 -20.79
C MET A 1 -39.91 -12.00 -19.27
N THR A 2 -39.82 -13.18 -18.64
CA THR A 2 -39.63 -13.39 -17.18
C THR A 2 -38.15 -13.39 -16.76
N LEU A 3 -37.27 -14.09 -17.48
CA LEU A 3 -35.82 -14.19 -17.18
C LEU A 3 -35.08 -12.84 -17.05
N PHE A 4 -35.45 -11.83 -17.85
CA PHE A 4 -34.84 -10.48 -17.77
C PHE A 4 -35.27 -9.70 -16.52
N LYS A 5 -36.47 -9.96 -15.98
CA LYS A 5 -36.96 -9.32 -14.75
C LYS A 5 -36.27 -9.91 -13.53
N ASP A 6 -36.03 -11.23 -13.55
CA ASP A 6 -35.36 -11.94 -12.46
C ASP A 6 -33.89 -11.53 -12.33
N ARG A 7 -33.19 -11.32 -13.44
CA ARG A 7 -31.80 -10.82 -13.43
C ARG A 7 -31.67 -9.43 -12.80
N LYS A 8 -32.51 -8.47 -13.20
CA LYS A 8 -32.48 -7.11 -12.62
C LYS A 8 -32.82 -7.12 -11.13
N ARG A 9 -33.70 -8.02 -10.69
CA ARG A 9 -34.04 -8.20 -9.28
C ARG A 9 -32.88 -8.77 -8.47
N ILE A 10 -32.12 -9.72 -9.04
CA ILE A 10 -30.92 -10.27 -8.40
C ILE A 10 -29.81 -9.21 -8.31
N GLU A 11 -29.57 -8.45 -9.38
CA GLU A 11 -28.60 -7.35 -9.38
C GLU A 11 -28.97 -6.26 -8.36
N TYR A 12 -30.26 -5.93 -8.25
CA TYR A 12 -30.77 -5.00 -7.24
C TYR A 12 -30.55 -5.51 -5.81
N LEU A 13 -30.92 -6.77 -5.53
CA LEU A 13 -30.72 -7.37 -4.22
C LEU A 13 -29.23 -7.48 -3.86
N PHE A 14 -28.37 -7.76 -4.83
CA PHE A 14 -26.93 -7.79 -4.63
C PHE A 14 -26.38 -6.39 -4.25
N ASN A 15 -26.82 -5.35 -4.97
CA ASN A 15 -26.40 -3.98 -4.68
C ASN A 15 -26.92 -3.47 -3.33
N ASP A 16 -28.17 -3.81 -2.97
CA ASP A 16 -28.76 -3.46 -1.67
C ASP A 16 -27.99 -4.12 -0.52
N VAL A 17 -27.66 -5.41 -0.66
CA VAL A 17 -26.86 -6.13 0.33
C VAL A 17 -25.44 -5.55 0.42
N GLN A 18 -24.81 -5.25 -0.71
CA GLN A 18 -23.48 -4.64 -0.75
C GLN A 18 -23.47 -3.26 -0.09
N SER A 19 -24.51 -2.44 -0.33
CA SER A 19 -24.64 -1.10 0.27
C SER A 19 -24.83 -1.18 1.79
N ALA A 20 -25.73 -2.06 2.25
CA ALA A 20 -25.97 -2.27 3.68
C ALA A 20 -24.71 -2.78 4.40
N TRP A 21 -23.93 -3.64 3.74
CA TRP A 21 -22.68 -4.14 4.29
C TRP A 21 -21.61 -3.04 4.37
N ASN A 22 -21.50 -2.19 3.36
CA ASN A 22 -20.58 -1.05 3.35
C ASN A 22 -20.94 -0.01 4.43
N GLU A 23 -22.22 0.31 4.61
CA GLU A 23 -22.68 1.23 5.66
C GLU A 23 -22.40 0.69 7.06
N LEU A 24 -22.65 -0.60 7.30
CA LEU A 24 -22.32 -1.24 8.56
C LEU A 24 -20.82 -1.19 8.85
N LEU A 25 -19.98 -1.45 7.83
CA LEU A 25 -18.53 -1.40 7.94
C LEU A 25 -18.02 0.00 8.32
N VAL A 26 -18.56 1.04 7.67
CA VAL A 26 -18.22 2.45 7.94
C VAL A 26 -18.64 2.85 9.36
N ASN A 27 -19.86 2.50 9.79
CA ASN A 27 -20.34 2.86 11.12
C ASN A 27 -19.54 2.17 12.22
N VAL A 28 -19.22 0.87 12.05
CA VAL A 28 -18.41 0.13 13.02
C VAL A 28 -16.98 0.69 13.08
N THR A 29 -16.38 1.05 11.95
CA THR A 29 -15.03 1.67 11.94
C THR A 29 -15.01 3.06 12.58
N LEU A 30 -16.06 3.86 12.39
CA LEU A 30 -16.20 5.17 13.05
C LEU A 30 -16.40 5.02 14.57
N GLU A 31 -17.30 4.14 15.01
CA GLU A 31 -17.52 3.84 16.44
C GLU A 31 -16.25 3.32 17.12
N MET A 32 -15.48 2.48 16.42
CA MET A 32 -14.21 1.96 16.91
C MET A 32 -13.10 3.01 16.98
N ALA A 33 -13.06 3.93 16.00
CA ALA A 33 -12.12 5.04 16.00
C ALA A 33 -12.37 5.98 17.19
N ASP A 34 -13.64 6.16 17.58
CA ASP A 34 -14.05 6.88 18.79
C ASP A 34 -13.70 6.10 20.08
N HIS A 35 -13.69 4.77 20.07
CA HIS A 35 -13.46 3.91 21.25
C HIS A 35 -12.02 3.36 21.41
N SER A 36 -11.01 4.23 21.49
CA SER A 36 -9.59 3.91 21.83
C SER A 36 -8.86 2.90 20.91
N SER A 37 -7.58 3.19 20.63
CA SER A 37 -6.79 2.49 19.59
C SER A 37 -6.67 0.96 19.73
N LYS A 38 -6.94 0.38 20.91
CA LYS A 38 -6.82 -1.06 21.15
C LYS A 38 -8.05 -1.85 20.67
N GLN A 39 -9.27 -1.33 20.87
CA GLN A 39 -10.49 -1.96 20.37
C GLN A 39 -10.61 -1.77 18.85
N ALA A 40 -10.19 -0.59 18.36
CA ALA A 40 -10.08 -0.32 16.93
C ALA A 40 -9.20 -1.34 16.19
N LYS A 41 -8.08 -1.76 16.79
CA LYS A 41 -7.19 -2.80 16.23
C LYS A 41 -7.82 -4.20 16.26
N ILE A 42 -8.55 -4.56 17.31
CA ILE A 42 -9.16 -5.89 17.43
C ILE A 42 -10.29 -6.06 16.41
N ALA A 43 -11.17 -5.06 16.31
CA ALA A 43 -12.32 -5.21 15.45
C ALA A 43 -11.98 -5.04 13.96
N SER A 44 -10.95 -4.26 13.59
CA SER A 44 -10.43 -4.30 12.21
C SER A 44 -9.90 -5.69 11.84
N GLY A 45 -9.38 -6.45 12.82
CA GLY A 45 -8.85 -7.80 12.60
C GLY A 45 -9.95 -8.83 12.43
N ASN A 46 -11.07 -8.64 13.11
CA ASN A 46 -12.24 -9.50 12.95
C ASN A 46 -12.92 -9.29 11.60
N ILE A 47 -13.00 -8.04 11.14
CA ILE A 47 -13.61 -7.73 9.84
C ILE A 47 -12.72 -8.27 8.69
N ALA A 48 -11.40 -8.22 8.84
CA ALA A 48 -10.47 -8.86 7.89
C ALA A 48 -10.68 -10.37 7.75
N LYS A 49 -10.86 -11.08 8.87
CA LYS A 49 -11.16 -12.52 8.90
C LYS A 49 -12.49 -12.85 8.21
N ILE A 50 -13.51 -11.98 8.35
CA ILE A 50 -14.80 -12.16 7.67
C ILE A 50 -14.66 -11.97 6.16
N ALA A 51 -13.85 -11.00 5.71
CA ALA A 51 -13.61 -10.77 4.28
C ALA A 51 -12.87 -11.93 3.60
N LEU A 52 -11.93 -12.57 4.29
CA LEU A 52 -11.25 -13.80 3.83
C LEU A 52 -12.23 -14.97 3.70
N ALA A 53 -13.11 -15.17 4.70
CA ALA A 53 -14.15 -16.21 4.65
C ALA A 53 -15.14 -16.02 3.49
N ALA A 54 -15.31 -14.79 2.99
CA ALA A 54 -16.16 -14.44 1.86
C ALA A 54 -15.45 -14.45 0.49
N GLY A 55 -14.17 -14.84 0.41
CA GLY A 55 -13.43 -14.98 -0.84
C GLY A 55 -12.94 -13.67 -1.46
N HIS A 56 -12.90 -12.59 -0.69
CA HIS A 56 -12.29 -11.33 -1.11
C HIS A 56 -10.75 -11.36 -0.93
N PRO A 57 -9.96 -10.66 -1.77
CA PRO A 57 -8.51 -10.62 -1.64
C PRO A 57 -8.10 -10.00 -0.29
N ASP A 58 -7.20 -10.71 0.41
CA ASP A 58 -6.70 -10.42 1.76
C ASP A 58 -6.44 -8.93 2.01
N TRP A 59 -7.20 -8.36 2.94
CA TRP A 59 -6.80 -7.17 3.68
C TRP A 59 -6.63 -7.58 5.15
N GLU A 60 -5.70 -8.48 5.43
CA GLU A 60 -5.47 -8.91 6.81
C GLU A 60 -4.80 -7.81 7.63
N ILE A 61 -4.98 -7.82 8.94
CA ILE A 61 -4.20 -6.95 9.82
C ILE A 61 -2.77 -7.44 9.85
N LEU A 62 -1.89 -6.55 9.43
CA LEU A 62 -0.53 -6.86 9.07
C LEU A 62 0.36 -6.33 10.20
N ASP A 63 0.84 -7.27 11.01
CA ASP A 63 1.96 -7.00 11.89
C ASP A 63 3.27 -6.87 11.08
N GLN A 64 4.35 -6.43 11.72
CA GLN A 64 5.64 -6.23 11.03
C GLN A 64 6.13 -7.50 10.31
N SER A 65 5.85 -8.68 10.86
CA SER A 65 6.26 -9.97 10.29
C SER A 65 5.56 -10.21 8.94
N GLN A 66 4.29 -9.88 8.81
CA GLN A 66 3.59 -10.05 7.54
C GLN A 66 3.94 -8.98 6.50
N ALA A 67 4.31 -7.76 6.93
CA ALA A 67 4.85 -6.73 6.04
C ALA A 67 6.22 -7.14 5.46
N GLU A 68 7.09 -7.72 6.29
CA GLU A 68 8.36 -8.32 5.84
C GLU A 68 8.12 -9.45 4.82
N GLN A 69 7.16 -10.35 5.09
CA GLN A 69 6.82 -11.42 4.14
C GLN A 69 6.35 -10.87 2.79
N PHE A 70 5.56 -9.79 2.77
CA PHE A 70 5.18 -9.16 1.50
C PHE A 70 6.36 -8.51 0.79
N CYS A 71 7.32 -7.93 1.52
CA CYS A 71 8.56 -7.44 0.93
C CYS A 71 9.33 -8.58 0.25
N VAL A 72 9.53 -9.70 0.96
CA VAL A 72 10.21 -10.90 0.43
C VAL A 72 9.46 -11.49 -0.78
N GLN A 73 8.12 -11.48 -0.78
CA GLN A 73 7.34 -11.87 -1.96
C GLN A 73 7.58 -10.89 -3.12
N GLY A 74 7.66 -9.60 -2.83
CA GLY A 74 8.06 -8.57 -3.79
C GLY A 74 9.38 -8.93 -4.46
N ASP A 75 10.41 -9.26 -3.68
CA ASP A 75 11.74 -9.63 -4.19
C ASP A 75 11.69 -10.84 -5.12
N LYS A 76 10.91 -11.87 -4.75
CA LYS A 76 10.74 -13.05 -5.60
C LYS A 76 10.18 -12.69 -6.97
N PHE A 77 9.17 -11.83 -7.03
CA PHE A 77 8.61 -11.39 -8.31
C PHE A 77 9.50 -10.39 -9.04
N LEU A 78 10.25 -9.56 -8.33
CA LEU A 78 11.19 -8.59 -8.89
C LEU A 78 12.37 -9.29 -9.58
N PHE A 79 12.95 -10.30 -8.93
CA PHE A 79 14.13 -11.02 -9.42
C PHE A 79 13.81 -12.36 -10.10
N GLY A 80 12.58 -12.85 -10.00
CA GLY A 80 12.17 -14.14 -10.57
C GLY A 80 12.65 -15.35 -9.76
N TYR A 81 12.83 -15.22 -8.44
CA TYR A 81 13.31 -16.31 -7.59
C TYR A 81 12.23 -17.37 -7.37
N GLY A 82 12.31 -18.45 -8.15
CA GLY A 82 11.38 -19.58 -8.08
C GLY A 82 9.97 -19.27 -8.61
N VAL A 83 9.76 -18.07 -9.18
CA VAL A 83 8.52 -17.62 -9.80
C VAL A 83 8.83 -16.88 -11.10
N LYS A 84 7.87 -16.81 -12.02
CA LYS A 84 8.02 -15.96 -13.21
C LYS A 84 8.13 -14.49 -12.78
N GLN A 85 9.17 -13.81 -13.25
CA GLN A 85 9.37 -12.38 -12.97
C GLN A 85 8.13 -11.57 -13.40
N SER A 86 7.71 -10.65 -12.53
CA SER A 86 6.59 -9.74 -12.78
C SER A 86 6.74 -8.48 -11.94
N TYR A 87 7.11 -7.38 -12.59
CA TYR A 87 7.23 -6.08 -11.93
C TYR A 87 5.88 -5.56 -11.41
N GLU A 88 4.78 -5.81 -12.13
CA GLU A 88 3.45 -5.41 -11.65
C GLU A 88 3.07 -6.14 -10.35
N THR A 89 3.38 -7.44 -10.26
CA THR A 89 3.12 -8.22 -9.05
C THR A 89 4.05 -7.80 -7.92
N ALA A 90 5.34 -7.58 -8.21
CA ALA A 90 6.30 -7.08 -7.23
C ALA A 90 5.84 -5.73 -6.64
N PHE A 91 5.42 -4.80 -7.50
CA PHE A 91 4.89 -3.49 -7.08
C PHE A 91 3.72 -3.64 -6.12
N LYS A 92 2.74 -4.50 -6.42
CA LYS A 92 1.59 -4.75 -5.55
C LYS A 92 2.00 -5.28 -4.17
N ARG A 93 3.00 -6.17 -4.11
CA ARG A 93 3.51 -6.75 -2.85
C ARG A 93 4.29 -5.73 -2.02
N TYR A 94 5.20 -4.97 -2.62
CA TYR A 94 5.89 -3.90 -1.92
C TYR A 94 4.93 -2.80 -1.47
N LEU A 95 3.94 -2.42 -2.29
CA LEU A 95 2.94 -1.43 -1.90
C LEU A 95 2.10 -1.89 -0.70
N ALA A 96 1.76 -3.17 -0.63
CA ALA A 96 1.12 -3.73 0.55
C ALA A 96 2.03 -3.56 1.77
N ALA A 97 3.27 -4.06 1.73
CA ALA A 97 4.24 -3.93 2.84
C ALA A 97 4.49 -2.48 3.27
N ALA A 98 4.64 -1.56 2.31
CA ALA A 98 4.87 -0.14 2.54
C ALA A 98 3.68 0.53 3.27
N LYS A 99 2.44 0.16 2.94
CA LYS A 99 1.23 0.64 3.63
C LYS A 99 1.15 0.19 5.09
N PHE A 100 1.82 -0.90 5.46
CA PHE A 100 2.00 -1.32 6.87
C PHE A 100 3.24 -0.75 7.52
N GLY A 101 3.92 0.13 6.79
CA GLY A 101 4.98 0.95 7.32
C GLY A 101 6.36 0.33 7.27
N TYR A 102 6.55 -0.75 6.50
CA TYR A 102 7.86 -1.33 6.23
C TYR A 102 8.65 -0.40 5.30
N SER A 103 9.70 0.23 5.84
CA SER A 103 10.42 1.32 5.16
C SER A 103 11.21 0.85 3.95
N GLU A 104 11.76 -0.36 3.98
CA GLU A 104 12.44 -1.00 2.84
C GLU A 104 11.49 -1.20 1.65
N ALA A 105 10.27 -1.66 1.91
CA ALA A 105 9.25 -1.77 0.86
C ALA A 105 8.82 -0.39 0.34
N ALA A 106 8.70 0.62 1.19
CA ALA A 106 8.41 1.99 0.75
C ALA A 106 9.52 2.54 -0.17
N ASN A 107 10.80 2.27 0.15
CA ASN A 107 11.93 2.58 -0.73
C ASN A 107 11.79 1.87 -2.08
N MET A 108 11.46 0.57 -2.09
CA MET A 108 11.25 -0.18 -3.34
C MET A 108 10.08 0.35 -4.17
N VAL A 109 8.94 0.68 -3.55
CA VAL A 109 7.81 1.32 -4.25
C VAL A 109 8.28 2.62 -4.91
N ALA A 110 9.03 3.46 -4.18
CA ALA A 110 9.55 4.71 -4.72
C ALA A 110 10.49 4.51 -5.91
N THR A 111 11.42 3.56 -5.82
CA THR A 111 12.33 3.21 -6.92
C THR A 111 11.58 2.67 -8.14
N MET A 112 10.52 1.87 -7.94
CA MET A 112 9.71 1.37 -9.05
C MET A 112 8.92 2.49 -9.73
N PHE A 113 8.40 3.45 -8.96
CA PHE A 113 7.78 4.65 -9.49
C PHE A 113 8.76 5.56 -10.24
N GLU A 114 9.99 5.72 -9.75
CA GLU A 114 10.98 6.55 -10.41
C GLU A 114 11.41 5.95 -11.76
N ASN A 115 11.53 4.63 -11.84
CA ASN A 115 12.05 3.91 -13.01
C ASN A 115 10.96 3.36 -13.94
N GLY A 116 9.67 3.46 -13.58
CA GLY A 116 8.57 2.88 -14.37
C GLY A 116 8.57 1.35 -14.39
N LEU A 117 8.88 0.71 -13.27
CA LEU A 117 8.89 -0.76 -13.19
C LEU A 117 7.49 -1.25 -12.84
N GLY A 118 6.89 -2.04 -13.73
CA GLY A 118 5.58 -2.67 -13.52
C GLY A 118 4.39 -1.72 -13.65
N ARG A 119 4.66 -0.43 -13.92
CA ARG A 119 3.69 0.63 -14.20
C ARG A 119 4.43 1.83 -14.79
N GLU A 120 3.67 2.80 -15.31
CA GLU A 120 4.25 4.06 -15.80
C GLU A 120 5.01 4.82 -14.70
N PRO A 121 6.14 5.47 -15.03
CA PRO A 121 6.87 6.32 -14.10
C PRO A 121 6.00 7.44 -13.51
N ASP A 122 6.15 7.70 -12.23
CA ASP A 122 5.46 8.78 -11.51
C ASP A 122 6.38 9.31 -10.42
N LEU A 123 7.12 10.36 -10.77
CA LEU A 123 8.14 10.95 -9.91
C LEU A 123 7.56 11.64 -8.66
N PRO A 124 6.42 12.36 -8.70
CA PRO A 124 5.72 12.81 -7.49
C PRO A 124 5.41 11.67 -6.51
N SER A 125 4.91 10.53 -7.00
CA SER A 125 4.67 9.35 -6.15
C SER A 125 5.97 8.77 -5.60
N ALA A 126 7.05 8.74 -6.39
CA ALA A 126 8.37 8.30 -5.90
C ALA A 126 8.87 9.18 -4.74
N ILE A 127 8.81 10.50 -4.88
CA ILE A 127 9.22 11.46 -3.83
C ILE A 127 8.41 11.25 -2.55
N TYR A 128 7.10 11.04 -2.68
CA TYR A 128 6.25 10.73 -1.53
C TYR A 128 6.72 9.48 -0.78
N TRP A 129 6.94 8.37 -1.49
CA TRP A 129 7.33 7.11 -0.86
C TRP A 129 8.77 7.11 -0.33
N TYR A 130 9.72 7.78 -1.01
CA TYR A 130 11.06 7.98 -0.44
C TYR A 130 10.99 8.78 0.87
N ARG A 131 10.09 9.77 0.98
CA ARG A 131 9.91 10.54 2.21
C ARG A 131 9.33 9.69 3.34
N GLU A 132 8.33 8.87 3.04
CA GLU A 132 7.77 7.95 4.03
C GLU A 132 8.81 6.96 4.56
N ALA A 133 9.70 6.45 3.69
CA ALA A 133 10.80 5.58 4.08
C ALA A 133 11.89 6.33 4.86
N GLY A 134 12.30 7.50 4.38
CA GLY A 134 13.35 8.34 5.01
C GLY A 134 12.96 8.85 6.39
N ASN A 135 11.69 9.27 6.59
CA ASN A 135 11.15 9.64 7.90
C ASN A 135 11.20 8.49 8.94
N LYS A 136 11.37 7.25 8.48
CA LYS A 136 11.54 6.05 9.31
C LYS A 136 12.99 5.60 9.42
N GLY A 137 13.94 6.42 8.97
CA GLY A 137 15.38 6.16 9.05
C GLY A 137 15.92 5.23 7.96
N HIS A 138 15.24 5.09 6.81
CA HIS A 138 15.78 4.29 5.71
C HIS A 138 16.84 5.08 4.93
N ALA A 139 18.12 4.73 5.15
CA ALA A 139 19.28 5.42 4.59
C ALA A 139 19.23 5.64 3.07
N ASP A 140 18.91 4.59 2.29
CA ASP A 140 18.87 4.74 0.82
C ASP A 140 17.76 5.69 0.34
N ALA A 141 16.64 5.74 1.05
CA ALA A 141 15.54 6.62 0.71
C ALA A 141 15.90 8.08 1.00
N CYS A 142 16.60 8.33 2.11
CA CYS A 142 17.21 9.62 2.43
C CYS A 142 18.22 10.04 1.33
N ASN A 143 19.10 9.14 0.90
CA ASN A 143 20.05 9.40 -0.20
C ASN A 143 19.33 9.72 -1.52
N HIS A 144 18.26 8.99 -1.85
CA HIS A 144 17.46 9.26 -3.03
C HIS A 144 16.80 10.65 -2.96
N LEU A 145 16.21 11.03 -1.83
CA LEU A 145 15.65 12.38 -1.66
C LEU A 145 16.71 13.48 -1.73
N GLY A 146 17.87 13.26 -1.10
CA GLY A 146 19.02 14.14 -1.19
C GLY A 146 19.36 14.45 -2.65
N ARG A 147 19.50 13.40 -3.46
CA ARG A 147 19.79 13.50 -4.90
C ARG A 147 18.68 14.19 -5.68
N LEU A 148 17.40 13.95 -5.36
CA LEU A 148 16.28 14.61 -6.06
C LEU A 148 16.27 16.13 -5.79
N TYR A 149 16.54 16.55 -4.56
CA TYR A 149 16.69 17.98 -4.21
C TYR A 149 17.97 18.60 -4.76
N GLU A 150 19.07 17.85 -4.82
CA GLU A 150 20.33 18.32 -5.40
C GLU A 150 20.20 18.58 -6.90
N THR A 151 19.52 17.68 -7.62
CA THR A 151 19.37 17.76 -9.08
C THR A 151 18.15 18.56 -9.53
N GLY A 152 17.19 18.84 -8.63
CA GLY A 152 15.91 19.44 -8.99
C GLY A 152 15.02 18.52 -9.84
N LYS A 153 15.24 17.20 -9.79
CA LYS A 153 14.45 16.23 -10.56
C LYS A 153 13.11 16.01 -9.85
N GLY A 154 12.02 16.56 -10.39
CA GLY A 154 10.66 16.40 -9.85
C GLY A 154 10.35 17.22 -8.60
N VAL A 155 11.34 17.96 -8.09
CA VAL A 155 11.22 18.95 -7.02
C VAL A 155 11.98 20.20 -7.42
N GLN A 156 11.74 21.32 -6.76
CA GLN A 156 12.61 22.47 -6.89
C GLN A 156 14.00 22.15 -6.34
N LEU A 157 15.05 22.50 -7.10
CA LEU A 157 16.43 22.36 -6.66
C LEU A 157 16.64 23.11 -5.33
N ASP A 158 17.17 22.41 -4.34
CA ASP A 158 17.36 22.91 -2.98
C ASP A 158 18.52 22.17 -2.30
N LEU A 159 19.73 22.72 -2.39
CA LEU A 159 20.93 22.09 -1.83
C LEU A 159 20.91 22.01 -0.29
N ALA A 160 20.18 22.90 0.38
CA ALA A 160 20.02 22.86 1.82
C ALA A 160 19.19 21.63 2.22
N LYS A 161 18.02 21.43 1.60
CA LYS A 161 17.23 20.21 1.80
C LYS A 161 17.95 18.95 1.37
N ALA A 162 18.72 18.99 0.28
CA ALA A 162 19.54 17.86 -0.13
C ALA A 162 20.50 17.44 0.99
N THR A 163 21.20 18.41 1.58
CA THR A 163 22.12 18.21 2.71
C THR A 163 21.39 17.68 3.95
N GLU A 164 20.21 18.20 4.28
CA GLU A 164 19.39 17.70 5.39
C GLU A 164 19.06 16.21 5.22
N TRP A 165 18.64 15.80 4.02
CA TRP A 165 18.36 14.38 3.74
C TRP A 165 19.62 13.52 3.74
N TYR A 166 20.74 13.99 3.17
CA TYR A 166 22.01 13.26 3.21
C TYR A 166 22.55 13.06 4.64
N ILE A 167 22.33 14.03 5.54
CA ILE A 167 22.73 13.91 6.96
C ILE A 167 21.83 12.90 7.71
N GLN A 168 20.58 12.72 7.28
CA GLN A 168 19.64 11.75 7.86
C GLN A 168 19.83 10.31 7.36
N ALA A 169 20.65 10.10 6.32
CA ALA A 169 20.94 8.78 5.77
C ALA A 169 21.91 8.00 6.68
#